data_AF-A0A852ZY38-F1
#
_entry.id   AF-A0A852ZY38-F1
#
_cell.length_a   1.000
_cell.length_b   1.000
_cell.length_c   1.000
_cell.angle_alpha   90.00
_cell.angle_beta   90.00
_cell.angle_gamma   90.00
#
_symmetry.space_group_name_H-M   'P 1'
#
loop_
_entity.id
_entity.type
_entity.pdbx_description
1 polymer ?
#
loop_
_entity_poly.entity_id
_entity_poly.type
_entity_poly.pdbx_seq_one_letter_code
_entity_poly.pdbx_strand_id
1 'polypeptide(L)'
;MGTRAGAAGTAPVEFSEAVRRYLDACRLGPDSRRVYRISLARWAWVVVDRTPPAGAARRGAMPPLVPLAVLDEPTAAARIARTHRERAETGGSRTANRELSVLRGACAWWYRAGWIQGDPVAGLRMHPVSRPEAAPGGLPEESARSLAALFRLPVPAREQALWRLAHESDVGAAEALALDVTDVDLGAGTLRLRLRHPDGRPAFEHRRYGRRAAAVLPALLLGRASGPLFLTDRRAPAGTPARDRCPISGRGRLSVRRAEDLLATASRPLDPDGRGWTFGRLRAAGRST
;
A
#
# COMPACT_ATOMS: atom_id res chain seq x y z
N MET A 1 0.29 -23.52 2.80
CA MET A 1 1.17 -23.20 1.67
C MET A 1 2.62 -23.38 2.13
N GLY A 2 3.17 -24.58 1.93
CA GLY A 2 4.45 -24.99 2.52
C GLY A 2 5.64 -24.36 1.81
N THR A 3 6.33 -23.45 2.49
CA THR A 3 7.69 -23.04 2.13
C THR A 3 8.63 -24.23 2.34
N ARG A 4 9.20 -24.75 1.23
CA ARG A 4 10.27 -25.76 1.24
C ARG A 4 11.41 -25.28 2.14
N ALA A 5 11.64 -26.01 3.23
CA ALA A 5 12.83 -25.89 4.08
C ALA A 5 14.02 -26.46 3.30
N GLY A 6 14.71 -25.60 2.54
CA GLY A 6 15.91 -25.97 1.80
C GLY A 6 16.99 -24.94 2.03
N ALA A 7 18.03 -25.34 2.77
CA ALA A 7 19.27 -24.63 3.03
C ALA A 7 19.15 -23.27 3.77
N ALA A 8 18.55 -23.27 4.96
CA ALA A 8 18.97 -22.29 5.95
C ALA A 8 20.40 -22.67 6.38
N GLY A 9 21.42 -22.09 5.74
CA GLY A 9 22.82 -22.29 6.12
C GLY A 9 23.08 -21.85 7.57
N THR A 10 24.36 -21.82 7.98
CA THR A 10 24.79 -21.44 9.34
C THR A 10 24.04 -20.23 9.87
N ALA A 11 23.57 -20.31 11.13
CA ALA A 11 22.82 -19.26 11.78
C ALA A 11 23.58 -17.92 11.70
N PRO A 12 22.95 -16.86 11.16
CA PRO A 12 23.58 -15.56 11.14
C PRO A 12 23.63 -15.00 12.57
N VAL A 13 24.78 -14.45 12.94
CA VAL A 13 24.93 -13.75 14.23
C VAL A 13 24.07 -12.50 14.24
N GLU A 14 24.00 -11.78 13.13
CA GLU A 14 23.34 -10.47 13.04
C GLU A 14 21.85 -10.56 12.69
N PHE A 15 21.03 -9.79 13.43
CA PHE A 15 19.59 -9.65 13.16
C PHE A 15 19.33 -9.14 11.74
N SER A 16 20.11 -8.19 11.26
CA SER A 16 19.97 -7.60 9.91
C SER A 16 20.18 -8.62 8.79
N GLU A 17 21.15 -9.52 8.97
CA GLU A 17 21.44 -10.62 8.06
C GLU A 17 20.35 -11.70 8.12
N ALA A 18 19.84 -12.02 9.31
CA ALA A 18 18.68 -12.90 9.47
C ALA A 18 17.43 -12.35 8.75
N VAL A 19 17.19 -11.04 8.83
CA VAL A 19 16.13 -10.36 8.08
C VAL A 19 16.35 -10.48 6.57
N ARG A 20 17.58 -10.22 6.08
CA ARG A 20 17.89 -10.33 4.66
C ARG A 20 17.57 -11.73 4.13
N ARG A 21 18.07 -12.79 4.81
CA ARG A 21 17.84 -14.19 4.43
C ARG A 21 16.37 -14.58 4.48
N TYR A 22 15.62 -14.12 5.50
CA TYR A 22 14.16 -14.32 5.55
C TYR A 22 13.45 -13.69 4.34
N LEU A 23 13.80 -12.45 3.99
CA LEU A 23 13.21 -11.76 2.85
C LEU A 23 13.58 -12.40 1.50
N ASP A 24 14.78 -12.99 1.39
CA ASP A 24 15.22 -13.75 0.21
C ASP A 24 14.46 -15.06 0.07
N ALA A 25 14.15 -15.73 1.18
CA ALA A 25 13.34 -16.95 1.18
C ALA A 25 11.86 -16.69 0.86
N CYS A 26 11.36 -15.48 1.14
CA CYS A 26 9.98 -15.11 0.89
C CYS A 26 9.77 -14.68 -0.57
N ARG A 27 8.78 -15.30 -1.25
CA ARG A 27 8.34 -14.90 -2.60
C ARG A 27 7.51 -13.61 -2.55
N LEU A 28 8.15 -12.49 -2.27
CA LEU A 28 7.51 -11.17 -2.15
C LEU A 28 7.76 -10.32 -3.38
N GLY A 29 6.72 -9.59 -3.81
CA GLY A 29 6.90 -8.49 -4.75
C GLY A 29 7.75 -7.35 -4.15
N PRO A 30 8.36 -6.48 -4.98
CA PRO A 30 9.29 -5.44 -4.52
C PRO A 30 8.72 -4.51 -3.43
N ASP A 31 7.45 -4.12 -3.55
CA ASP A 31 6.78 -3.23 -2.58
C ASP A 31 6.58 -3.91 -1.22
N SER A 32 6.08 -5.15 -1.23
CA SER A 32 5.90 -5.94 0.00
C SER A 32 7.23 -6.20 0.67
N ARG A 33 8.27 -6.55 -0.09
CA ARG A 33 9.63 -6.75 0.43
C ARG A 33 10.16 -5.47 1.09
N ARG A 34 9.94 -4.30 0.48
CA ARG A 34 10.30 -3.00 1.08
C ARG A 34 9.56 -2.76 2.38
N VAL A 35 8.24 -3.01 2.43
CA VAL A 35 7.43 -2.82 3.64
C VAL A 35 7.88 -3.76 4.76
N TYR A 36 8.14 -5.03 4.44
CA TYR A 36 8.61 -6.01 5.41
C TYR A 36 9.98 -5.63 5.97
N ARG A 37 10.92 -5.22 5.10
CA ARG A 37 12.24 -4.74 5.52
C ARG A 37 12.15 -3.55 6.46
N ILE A 38 11.32 -2.54 6.15
CA ILE A 38 11.13 -1.38 7.02
C ILE A 38 10.53 -1.81 8.37
N SER A 39 9.55 -2.71 8.36
CA SER A 39 8.93 -3.25 9.57
C SER A 39 9.93 -4.01 10.43
N LEU A 40 10.75 -4.88 9.85
CA LEU A 40 11.72 -5.69 10.58
C LEU A 40 12.91 -4.86 11.09
N ALA A 41 13.38 -3.90 10.30
CA ALA A 41 14.43 -2.97 10.72
C ALA A 41 14.04 -2.15 11.96
N ARG A 42 12.73 -1.90 12.16
CA ARG A 42 12.24 -1.27 13.38
C ARG A 42 12.51 -2.11 14.62
N TRP A 43 12.26 -3.42 14.53
CA TRP A 43 12.39 -4.32 15.67
C TRP A 43 13.81 -4.43 16.18
N ALA A 44 14.82 -4.24 15.32
CA ALA A 44 16.22 -4.14 15.74
C ALA A 44 16.48 -3.04 16.79
N TRP A 45 15.78 -1.89 16.72
CA TRP A 45 15.87 -0.86 17.75
C TRP A 45 15.19 -1.32 19.05
N VAL A 46 14.01 -1.92 18.91
CA VAL A 46 13.14 -2.29 20.04
C VAL A 46 13.76 -3.36 20.92
N VAL A 47 14.39 -4.37 20.32
CA VAL A 47 14.95 -5.50 21.08
C VAL A 47 16.11 -5.07 21.98
N VAL A 48 16.78 -3.96 21.66
CA VAL A 48 17.82 -3.32 22.51
C VAL A 48 17.32 -2.08 23.26
N ASP A 49 16.01 -1.96 23.43
CA ASP A 49 15.33 -0.89 24.16
C ASP A 49 15.63 0.53 23.65
N ARG A 50 15.81 0.66 22.33
CA ARG A 50 15.98 1.96 21.66
C ARG A 50 14.74 2.33 20.87
N THR A 51 14.43 3.62 20.83
CA THR A 51 13.31 4.14 20.03
C THR A 51 13.75 4.34 18.58
N PRO A 52 13.04 3.75 17.59
CA PRO A 52 13.29 4.04 16.19
C PRO A 52 13.08 5.54 15.90
N PRO A 53 13.96 6.20 15.12
CA PRO A 53 13.82 7.61 14.84
C PRO A 53 12.49 7.96 14.15
N ALA A 54 12.02 9.18 14.38
CA ALA A 54 10.77 9.72 13.84
C ALA A 54 11.02 10.91 12.90
N GLY A 55 10.00 11.30 12.13
CA GLY A 55 10.04 12.48 11.27
C GLY A 55 11.21 12.48 10.27
N ALA A 56 11.91 13.62 10.18
CA ALA A 56 13.03 13.81 9.27
C ALA A 56 14.23 12.89 9.59
N ALA A 57 14.46 12.59 10.87
CA ALA A 57 15.55 11.73 11.34
C ALA A 57 15.44 10.27 10.89
N ARG A 58 14.29 9.86 10.33
CA ARG A 58 14.13 8.53 9.72
C ARG A 58 14.99 8.32 8.48
N ARG A 59 15.26 9.38 7.72
CA ARG A 59 16.00 9.26 6.47
C ARG A 59 17.49 9.05 6.77
N GLY A 60 18.03 7.91 6.35
CA GLY A 60 19.43 7.55 6.60
C GLY A 60 19.69 6.90 7.96
N ALA A 61 18.67 6.75 8.82
CA ALA A 61 18.84 6.06 10.10
C ALA A 61 19.22 4.59 9.88
N MET A 62 20.37 4.20 10.44
CA MET A 62 20.84 2.83 10.44
C MET A 62 20.39 2.12 11.71
N PRO A 63 19.63 1.01 11.59
CA PRO A 63 19.31 0.18 12.75
C PRO A 63 20.58 -0.23 13.50
N PRO A 64 20.52 -0.37 14.84
CA PRO A 64 21.64 -0.85 15.61
C PRO A 64 22.05 -2.25 15.12
N LEU A 65 23.35 -2.54 15.21
CA LEU A 65 23.89 -3.87 15.03
C LEU A 65 23.50 -4.69 16.28
N VAL A 66 22.74 -5.76 16.11
CA VAL A 66 22.15 -6.53 17.21
C VAL A 66 22.24 -8.00 16.90
N PRO A 67 22.75 -8.83 17.84
CA PRO A 67 22.73 -10.28 17.68
C PRO A 67 21.30 -10.81 17.56
N LEU A 68 21.06 -11.75 16.64
CA LEU A 68 19.77 -12.42 16.50
C LEU A 68 19.34 -13.12 17.80
N ALA A 69 20.32 -13.67 18.53
CA ALA A 69 20.13 -14.38 19.79
C ALA A 69 19.46 -13.54 20.89
N VAL A 70 19.48 -12.20 20.79
CA VAL A 70 18.74 -11.31 21.72
C VAL A 70 17.24 -11.64 21.72
N LEU A 71 16.70 -12.20 20.65
CA LEU A 71 15.29 -12.64 20.61
C LEU A 71 14.96 -13.78 21.57
N ASP A 72 15.95 -14.58 22.00
CA ASP A 72 15.77 -15.65 22.97
C ASP A 72 15.87 -15.16 24.41
N GLU A 73 16.22 -13.89 24.63
CA GLU A 73 16.27 -13.32 25.98
C GLU A 73 14.84 -13.09 26.52
N PRO A 74 14.59 -13.34 27.82
CA PRO A 74 13.29 -13.08 28.44
C PRO A 74 12.81 -11.63 28.29
N THR A 75 13.75 -10.68 28.21
CA THR A 75 13.42 -9.24 28.09
C THR A 75 12.89 -8.86 26.71
N ALA A 76 13.21 -9.62 25.65
CA ALA A 76 12.80 -9.31 24.28
C ALA A 76 11.29 -9.37 24.10
N ALA A 77 10.65 -10.42 24.64
CA ALA A 77 9.19 -10.59 24.57
C ALA A 77 8.45 -9.40 25.22
N ALA A 78 8.92 -8.96 26.39
CA ALA A 78 8.33 -7.81 27.09
C ALA A 78 8.48 -6.50 26.30
N ARG A 79 9.67 -6.26 25.72
CA ARG A 79 9.95 -5.07 24.86
C ARG A 79 9.08 -5.05 23.61
N ILE A 80 8.93 -6.20 22.95
CA ILE A 80 8.08 -6.36 21.76
C ILE A 80 6.61 -6.11 22.12
N ALA A 81 6.12 -6.70 23.20
CA ALA A 81 4.75 -6.56 23.67
C ALA A 81 4.39 -5.09 23.97
N ARG A 82 5.26 -4.39 24.71
CA ARG A 82 5.10 -2.96 25.02
C ARG A 82 5.04 -2.12 23.74
N THR A 83 6.02 -2.30 22.85
CA THR A 83 6.07 -1.52 21.61
C THR A 83 4.86 -1.77 20.72
N HIS A 84 4.39 -3.02 20.60
CA HIS A 84 3.20 -3.33 19.81
C HIS A 84 1.95 -2.57 20.30
N ARG A 85 1.76 -2.47 21.62
CA ARG A 85 0.67 -1.67 22.22
C ARG A 85 0.82 -0.19 21.95
N GLU A 86 1.97 0.40 22.25
CA GLU A 86 2.26 1.82 22.01
C GLU A 86 2.07 2.19 20.52
N ARG A 87 2.39 1.26 19.61
CA ARG A 87 2.20 1.42 18.17
C ARG A 87 0.74 1.37 17.75
N ALA A 88 -0.09 0.58 18.41
CA ALA A 88 -1.53 0.56 18.15
C ALA A 88 -2.17 1.89 18.57
N GLU A 89 -1.76 2.43 19.71
CA GLU A 89 -2.24 3.71 20.26
C GLU A 89 -1.80 4.90 19.40
N THR A 90 -0.52 4.97 19.03
CA THR A 90 0.05 6.13 18.31
C THR A 90 -0.06 6.04 16.78
N GLY A 91 -0.02 4.83 16.22
CA GLY A 91 0.06 4.58 14.77
C GLY A 91 -1.15 3.85 14.18
N GLY A 92 -2.13 3.51 15.01
CA GLY A 92 -3.34 2.78 14.67
C GLY A 92 -3.18 1.26 14.60
N SER A 93 -4.22 0.54 15.01
CA SER A 93 -4.28 -0.93 15.09
C SER A 93 -3.85 -1.63 13.81
N ARG A 94 -4.25 -1.12 12.63
CA ARG A 94 -3.91 -1.76 11.34
C ARG A 94 -2.40 -1.78 11.09
N THR A 95 -1.71 -0.70 11.44
CA THR A 95 -0.26 -0.59 11.28
C THR A 95 0.45 -1.54 12.23
N ALA A 96 0.07 -1.52 13.52
CA ALA A 96 0.65 -2.39 14.54
C ALA A 96 0.45 -3.88 14.21
N ASN A 97 -0.77 -4.28 13.82
CA ASN A 97 -1.08 -5.65 13.44
C ASN A 97 -0.29 -6.13 12.21
N ARG A 98 -0.07 -5.24 11.22
CA ARG A 98 0.79 -5.57 10.07
C ARG A 98 2.23 -5.78 10.52
N GLU A 99 2.77 -4.89 11.37
CA GLU A 99 4.14 -5.00 11.88
C GLU A 99 4.33 -6.29 12.70
N LEU A 100 3.36 -6.67 13.54
CA LEU A 100 3.35 -7.93 14.28
C LEU A 100 3.24 -9.15 13.34
N SER A 101 2.39 -9.09 12.32
CA SER A 101 2.24 -10.21 11.35
C SER A 101 3.54 -10.50 10.61
N VAL A 102 4.27 -9.45 10.22
CA VAL A 102 5.59 -9.58 9.59
C VAL A 102 6.60 -10.19 10.55
N LEU A 103 6.65 -9.70 11.79
CA LEU A 103 7.57 -10.23 12.82
C LEU A 103 7.29 -11.71 13.11
N ARG A 104 6.01 -12.10 13.24
CA ARG A 104 5.60 -13.51 13.41
C ARG A 104 6.07 -14.40 12.28
N GLY A 105 5.92 -13.95 11.04
CA GLY A 105 6.39 -14.69 9.88
C GLY A 105 7.91 -14.90 9.91
N ALA A 106 8.67 -13.89 10.32
CA ALA A 106 10.11 -13.96 10.46
C ALA A 106 10.53 -14.88 11.61
N CYS A 107 10.01 -14.69 12.83
CA CYS A 107 10.32 -15.53 13.99
C CYS A 107 9.99 -17.00 13.74
N ALA A 108 8.82 -17.29 13.16
CA ALA A 108 8.45 -18.66 12.84
C ALA A 108 9.38 -19.29 11.78
N TRP A 109 9.94 -18.50 10.87
CA TRP A 109 10.90 -18.98 9.89
C TRP A 109 12.29 -19.20 10.52
N TRP A 110 12.76 -18.27 11.36
CA TRP A 110 14.03 -18.41 12.10
C TRP A 110 14.00 -19.58 13.09
N TYR A 111 12.87 -19.80 13.77
CA TYR A 111 12.67 -20.94 14.65
C TYR A 111 12.75 -22.27 13.89
N ARG A 112 12.06 -22.40 12.75
CA ARG A 112 12.15 -23.59 11.89
C ARG A 112 13.54 -23.82 11.31
N ALA A 113 14.33 -22.76 11.15
CA ALA A 113 15.72 -22.82 10.72
C ALA A 113 16.69 -23.17 11.87
N GLY A 114 16.20 -23.25 13.11
CA GLY A 114 17.01 -23.49 14.31
C GLY A 114 17.89 -22.30 14.72
N TRP A 115 17.59 -21.09 14.24
CA TRP A 115 18.41 -19.89 14.51
C TRP A 115 18.02 -19.16 15.79
N ILE A 116 16.80 -19.40 16.28
CA ILE A 116 16.30 -18.98 17.59
C ILE A 116 15.60 -20.16 18.26
N GLN A 117 15.57 -20.18 19.58
CA GLN A 117 15.00 -21.28 20.37
C GLN A 117 13.58 -20.98 20.88
N GLY A 118 13.28 -19.70 21.14
CA GLY A 118 12.01 -19.24 21.68
C GLY A 118 11.07 -18.63 20.63
N ASP A 119 9.82 -18.41 21.05
CA ASP A 119 8.86 -17.58 20.31
C ASP A 119 8.66 -16.24 21.05
N PRO A 120 9.42 -15.18 20.70
CA PRO A 120 9.33 -13.88 21.38
C PRO A 120 8.03 -13.13 21.09
N VAL A 121 7.18 -13.65 20.19
CA VAL A 121 5.87 -13.07 19.84
C VAL A 121 4.70 -13.96 20.26
N ALA A 122 4.98 -15.00 21.06
CA ALA A 122 3.98 -15.84 21.69
C ALA A 122 3.03 -15.00 22.55
N GLY A 123 1.74 -15.35 22.53
CA GLY A 123 0.71 -14.70 23.36
C GLY A 123 0.28 -13.29 22.92
N LEU A 124 0.99 -12.63 22.00
CA LEU A 124 0.58 -11.31 21.51
C LEU A 124 -0.78 -11.40 20.77
N ARG A 125 -1.65 -10.40 20.93
CA ARG A 125 -2.94 -10.36 20.25
C ARG A 125 -2.98 -9.23 19.24
N MET A 126 -3.67 -9.47 18.13
CA MET A 126 -3.98 -8.42 17.17
C MET A 126 -4.97 -7.44 17.82
N HIS A 127 -4.75 -6.15 17.65
CA HIS A 127 -5.69 -5.14 18.11
C HIS A 127 -6.93 -5.12 17.21
N PRO A 128 -8.13 -4.88 17.76
CA PRO A 128 -9.31 -4.65 16.95
C PRO A 128 -9.05 -3.54 15.94
N VAL A 129 -9.38 -3.79 14.68
CA VAL A 129 -9.35 -2.78 13.63
C VAL A 129 -10.79 -2.34 13.44
N SER A 130 -11.13 -1.14 13.88
CA SER A 130 -12.41 -0.52 13.54
C SER A 130 -12.50 -0.49 12.01
N ARG A 131 -13.38 -1.32 11.46
CA ARG A 131 -13.83 -1.16 10.08
C ARG A 131 -14.63 0.15 10.11
N PRO A 132 -14.35 1.13 9.22
CA PRO A 132 -15.31 2.21 9.04
C PRO A 132 -16.64 1.52 8.78
N GLU A 133 -17.64 1.82 9.60
CA GLU A 133 -18.99 1.30 9.43
C GLU A 133 -19.31 1.44 7.94
N ALA A 134 -19.62 0.32 7.29
CA ALA A 134 -20.09 0.40 5.92
C ALA A 134 -21.37 1.21 6.04
N ALA A 135 -21.33 2.47 5.59
CA ALA A 135 -22.53 3.29 5.52
C ALA A 135 -23.59 2.43 4.83
N PRO A 136 -24.77 2.25 5.45
CA PRO A 136 -25.81 1.39 4.90
C PRO A 136 -26.07 1.77 3.45
N GLY A 137 -26.18 0.74 2.61
CA GLY A 137 -26.21 0.86 1.16
C GLY A 137 -27.26 1.84 0.66
N GLY A 138 -26.90 2.56 -0.41
CA GLY A 138 -27.67 3.65 -0.98
C GLY A 138 -26.99 4.99 -0.70
N LEU A 139 -26.81 5.79 -1.74
CA LEU A 139 -26.46 7.20 -1.56
C LEU A 139 -27.73 7.90 -1.07
N PRO A 140 -27.75 8.51 0.14
CA PRO A 140 -28.76 9.52 0.43
C PRO A 140 -28.80 10.55 -0.71
N GLU A 141 -29.93 11.21 -0.97
CA GLU A 141 -29.99 12.27 -2.00
C GLU A 141 -28.89 13.33 -1.84
N GLU A 142 -28.52 13.60 -0.60
CA GLU A 142 -27.37 14.44 -0.21
C GLU A 142 -26.05 13.95 -0.84
N SER A 143 -25.84 12.64 -0.95
CA SER A 143 -24.65 12.05 -1.54
C SER A 143 -24.63 12.10 -3.07
N ALA A 144 -25.79 12.06 -3.76
CA ALA A 144 -25.84 12.25 -5.21
C ALA A 144 -25.48 13.70 -5.61
N ARG A 145 -25.97 14.68 -4.84
CA ARG A 145 -25.62 16.11 -5.01
C ARG A 145 -24.13 16.34 -4.73
N SER A 146 -23.59 15.79 -3.64
CA SER A 146 -22.17 15.91 -3.32
C SER A 146 -21.27 15.23 -4.35
N LEU A 147 -21.70 14.09 -4.93
CA LEU A 147 -20.98 13.43 -6.00
C LEU A 147 -20.98 14.29 -7.29
N ALA A 148 -22.13 14.87 -7.65
CA ALA A 148 -22.21 15.81 -8.76
C ALA A 148 -21.36 17.07 -8.52
N ALA A 149 -21.23 17.53 -7.28
CA ALA A 149 -20.35 18.63 -6.91
C ALA A 149 -18.87 18.25 -7.03
N LEU A 150 -18.47 17.08 -6.54
CA LEU A 150 -17.11 16.55 -6.67
C LEU A 150 -16.66 16.53 -8.14
N PHE A 151 -17.54 16.05 -9.01
CA PHE A 151 -17.32 15.98 -10.45
C PHE A 151 -17.38 17.33 -11.17
N ARG A 152 -17.70 18.42 -10.49
CA ARG A 152 -17.62 19.79 -11.03
C ARG A 152 -16.48 20.60 -10.42
N LEU A 153 -15.72 20.03 -9.48
CA LEU A 153 -14.60 20.73 -8.88
C LEU A 153 -13.55 21.12 -9.96
N PRO A 154 -13.00 22.35 -9.88
CA PRO A 154 -12.00 22.85 -10.82
C PRO A 154 -10.61 22.26 -10.51
N VAL A 155 -10.51 20.94 -10.53
CA VAL A 155 -9.25 20.19 -10.37
C VAL A 155 -8.74 19.71 -11.72
N PRO A 156 -7.45 19.38 -11.85
CA PRO A 156 -6.92 18.94 -13.13
C PRO A 156 -7.63 17.69 -13.68
N ALA A 157 -7.57 17.51 -15.01
CA ALA A 157 -8.21 16.39 -15.70
C ALA A 157 -7.75 15.01 -15.17
N ARG A 158 -6.53 14.93 -14.61
CA ARG A 158 -5.99 13.75 -13.94
C ARG A 158 -6.89 13.28 -12.80
N GLU A 159 -7.21 14.17 -11.87
CA GLU A 159 -8.08 13.91 -10.72
C GLU A 159 -9.50 13.58 -11.20
N GLN A 160 -10.05 14.39 -12.11
CA GLN A 160 -11.40 14.17 -12.65
C GLN A 160 -11.53 12.78 -13.29
N ALA A 161 -10.58 12.38 -14.15
CA ALA A 161 -10.60 11.08 -14.79
C ALA A 161 -10.45 9.94 -13.76
N LEU A 162 -9.53 10.08 -12.79
CA LEU A 162 -9.28 9.05 -11.79
C LEU A 162 -10.50 8.81 -10.89
N TRP A 163 -11.16 9.87 -10.44
CA TRP A 163 -12.34 9.76 -9.57
C TRP A 163 -13.55 9.20 -10.30
N ARG A 164 -13.75 9.59 -11.57
CA ARG A 164 -14.82 9.06 -12.42
C ARG A 164 -14.61 7.60 -12.76
N LEU A 165 -13.37 7.18 -13.05
CA LEU A 165 -13.05 5.78 -13.25
C LEU A 165 -13.34 4.96 -11.99
N ALA A 166 -12.87 5.40 -10.82
CA ALA A 166 -13.15 4.71 -9.57
C ALA A 166 -14.65 4.59 -9.28
N HIS A 167 -15.44 5.61 -9.63
CA HIS A 167 -16.89 5.57 -9.50
C HIS A 167 -17.55 4.63 -10.52
N GLU A 168 -17.22 4.74 -11.81
CA GLU A 168 -18.00 4.11 -12.88
C GLU A 168 -17.54 2.72 -13.30
N SER A 169 -16.35 2.27 -12.88
CA SER A 169 -15.76 1.00 -13.35
C SER A 169 -15.48 -0.02 -12.23
N ASP A 170 -15.88 0.28 -10.99
CA ASP A 170 -15.54 -0.47 -9.76
C ASP A 170 -14.03 -0.79 -9.62
N VAL A 171 -13.17 -0.01 -10.26
CA VAL A 171 -11.72 -0.19 -10.22
C VAL A 171 -11.13 0.46 -8.96
N GLY A 172 -10.33 -0.29 -8.21
CA GLY A 172 -9.60 0.21 -7.05
C GLY A 172 -8.53 1.24 -7.42
N ALA A 173 -8.17 2.12 -6.47
CA ALA A 173 -7.15 3.15 -6.70
C ALA A 173 -5.81 2.54 -7.19
N ALA A 174 -5.38 1.42 -6.61
CA ALA A 174 -4.14 0.75 -7.00
C ALA A 174 -4.20 0.18 -8.43
N GLU A 175 -5.36 -0.31 -8.85
CA GLU A 175 -5.57 -0.88 -10.20
C GLU A 175 -5.64 0.24 -11.23
N ALA A 176 -6.42 1.29 -10.97
CA ALA A 176 -6.53 2.45 -11.84
C ALA A 176 -5.17 3.14 -12.03
N LEU A 177 -4.40 3.30 -10.95
CA LEU A 177 -3.08 3.90 -11.01
C LEU A 177 -2.03 3.00 -11.68
N ALA A 178 -2.27 1.69 -11.81
CA ALA A 178 -1.39 0.77 -12.52
C ALA A 178 -1.60 0.76 -14.04
N LEU A 179 -2.69 1.37 -14.55
CA LEU A 179 -2.96 1.48 -15.98
C LEU A 179 -1.86 2.27 -16.71
N ASP A 180 -1.48 1.78 -17.88
CA ASP A 180 -0.74 2.56 -18.88
C ASP A 180 -1.70 3.10 -19.94
N VAL A 181 -1.27 4.06 -20.75
CA VAL A 181 -2.08 4.61 -21.86
C VAL A 181 -2.59 3.50 -22.79
N THR A 182 -1.76 2.49 -23.05
CA THR A 182 -2.07 1.34 -23.90
C THR A 182 -3.10 0.38 -23.29
N ASP A 183 -3.45 0.56 -22.02
CA ASP A 183 -4.47 -0.24 -21.34
C ASP A 183 -5.87 0.42 -21.41
N VAL A 184 -6.01 1.56 -22.10
CA VAL A 184 -7.28 2.25 -22.29
C VAL A 184 -7.70 2.17 -23.75
N ASP A 185 -8.85 1.56 -24.00
CA ASP A 185 -9.50 1.57 -25.31
C ASP A 185 -10.62 2.62 -25.32
N LEU A 186 -10.33 3.77 -25.94
CA LEU A 186 -11.28 4.87 -26.05
C LEU A 186 -12.47 4.54 -26.96
N GLY A 187 -12.28 3.69 -27.97
CA GLY A 187 -13.33 3.31 -28.92
C GLY A 187 -14.29 2.30 -28.32
N ALA A 188 -13.76 1.26 -27.65
CA ALA A 188 -14.56 0.25 -26.98
C ALA A 188 -15.09 0.68 -25.61
N GLY A 189 -14.53 1.75 -25.02
CA GLY A 189 -14.90 2.20 -23.67
C GLY A 189 -14.44 1.23 -22.58
N THR A 190 -13.26 0.61 -22.75
CA THR A 190 -12.76 -0.42 -21.83
C THR A 190 -11.34 -0.12 -21.30
N LEU A 191 -11.06 -0.69 -20.13
CA LEU A 191 -9.76 -0.72 -19.47
C LEU A 191 -9.27 -2.16 -19.44
N ARG A 192 -7.98 -2.37 -19.69
CA ARG A 192 -7.32 -3.66 -19.54
C ARG A 192 -6.56 -3.70 -18.20
N LEU A 193 -7.16 -4.32 -17.19
CA LEU A 193 -6.60 -4.42 -15.84
C LEU A 193 -5.68 -5.62 -15.72
N ARG A 194 -4.57 -5.44 -14.98
CA ARG A 194 -3.64 -6.52 -14.65
C ARG A 194 -4.11 -7.27 -13.41
N LEU A 195 -4.34 -8.56 -13.54
CA LEU A 195 -4.66 -9.44 -12.42
C LEU A 195 -3.36 -9.93 -11.77
N ARG A 196 -3.37 -10.01 -10.43
CA ARG A 196 -2.29 -10.66 -9.68
C ARG A 196 -2.57 -12.15 -9.63
N HIS A 197 -2.05 -12.92 -10.57
CA HIS A 197 -2.18 -14.38 -10.54
C HIS A 197 -1.14 -15.00 -9.58
N PRO A 198 -1.51 -15.98 -8.72
CA PRO A 198 -0.61 -16.57 -7.73
C PRO A 198 0.65 -17.24 -8.31
N ASP A 199 0.58 -17.70 -9.56
CA ASP A 199 1.68 -18.36 -10.27
C ASP A 199 2.60 -17.37 -11.04
N GLY A 200 2.30 -16.07 -10.99
CA GLY A 200 3.06 -15.04 -11.68
C GLY A 200 2.78 -14.89 -13.18
N ARG A 201 1.81 -15.62 -13.74
CA ARG A 201 1.40 -15.43 -15.14
C ARG A 201 0.64 -14.11 -15.31
N PRO A 202 0.90 -13.36 -16.40
CA PRO A 202 0.13 -12.16 -16.67
C PRO A 202 -1.29 -12.56 -17.08
N ALA A 203 -2.24 -12.32 -16.18
CA ALA A 203 -3.66 -12.43 -16.47
C ALA A 203 -4.25 -11.02 -16.55
N PHE A 204 -5.22 -10.82 -17.45
CA PHE A 204 -5.86 -9.53 -17.65
C PHE A 204 -7.38 -9.69 -17.59
N GLU A 205 -8.04 -8.64 -17.11
CA GLU A 205 -9.49 -8.50 -17.16
C GLU A 205 -9.85 -7.19 -17.88
N HIS A 206 -10.89 -7.21 -18.70
CA HIS A 206 -11.43 -6.00 -19.29
C HIS A 206 -12.57 -5.45 -18.43
N ARG A 207 -12.52 -4.16 -18.12
CA ARG A 207 -13.59 -3.45 -17.41
C ARG A 207 -14.10 -2.30 -18.26
N ARG A 208 -15.42 -2.18 -18.39
CA ARG A 208 -16.03 -1.00 -19.03
C ARG A 208 -15.94 0.19 -18.07
N TYR A 209 -15.77 1.38 -18.63
CA TYR A 209 -15.94 2.63 -17.90
C TYR A 209 -17.12 3.43 -18.43
N GLY A 210 -17.67 4.30 -17.58
CA GLY A 210 -18.87 5.06 -17.89
C GLY A 210 -18.63 6.31 -18.73
N ARG A 211 -19.74 6.96 -19.12
CA ARG A 211 -19.72 8.15 -19.99
C ARG A 211 -18.96 9.33 -19.37
N ARG A 212 -18.97 9.47 -18.04
CA ARG A 212 -18.28 10.60 -17.40
C ARG A 212 -16.76 10.44 -17.50
N ALA A 213 -16.25 9.23 -17.29
CA ALA A 213 -14.84 8.94 -17.54
C ALA A 213 -14.49 9.14 -19.03
N ALA A 214 -15.35 8.67 -19.95
CA ALA A 214 -15.17 8.82 -21.38
C ALA A 214 -15.04 10.30 -21.83
N ALA A 215 -15.73 11.23 -21.16
CA ALA A 215 -15.67 12.64 -21.48
C ALA A 215 -14.32 13.32 -21.12
N VAL A 216 -13.54 12.75 -20.19
CA VAL A 216 -12.31 13.38 -19.68
C VAL A 216 -11.05 12.65 -20.15
N LEU A 217 -11.12 11.33 -20.37
CA LEU A 217 -9.98 10.51 -20.76
C LEU A 217 -9.27 10.97 -22.05
N PRO A 218 -9.96 11.37 -23.14
CA PRO A 218 -9.28 11.83 -24.35
C PRO A 218 -8.37 13.03 -24.11
N ALA A 219 -8.82 14.01 -23.32
CA ALA A 219 -8.01 15.18 -22.97
C ALA A 219 -6.80 14.82 -22.10
N LEU A 220 -6.96 13.87 -21.19
CA LEU A 220 -5.84 13.37 -20.35
C LEU A 220 -4.78 12.62 -21.17
N LEU A 221 -5.20 11.95 -22.25
CA LEU A 221 -4.36 11.12 -23.10
C LEU A 221 -3.72 11.87 -24.27
N LEU A 222 -4.15 13.10 -24.53
CA LEU A 222 -3.72 13.88 -25.68
C LEU A 222 -2.18 13.96 -25.77
N GLY A 223 -1.65 13.61 -26.94
CA GLY A 223 -0.21 13.63 -27.23
C GLY A 223 0.61 12.53 -26.55
N ARG A 224 -0.05 11.50 -25.99
CA ARG A 224 0.63 10.39 -25.29
C ARG A 224 0.28 9.06 -25.94
N ALA A 225 1.29 8.36 -26.44
CA ALA A 225 1.13 7.02 -27.00
C ALA A 225 1.40 5.90 -25.98
N SER A 226 2.09 6.20 -24.86
CA SER A 226 2.51 5.19 -23.89
C SER A 226 2.82 5.75 -22.49
N GLY A 227 3.11 4.85 -21.55
CA GLY A 227 3.49 5.14 -20.17
C GLY A 227 2.31 5.25 -19.19
N PRO A 228 2.56 5.57 -17.91
CA PRO A 228 1.55 5.55 -16.86
C PRO A 228 0.37 6.50 -17.13
N LEU A 229 -0.87 6.02 -17.06
CA LEU A 229 -2.05 6.85 -17.33
C LEU A 229 -2.07 8.12 -16.45
N PHE A 230 -1.89 7.95 -15.15
CA PHE A 230 -1.88 9.03 -14.16
C PHE A 230 -0.47 9.38 -13.71
N LEU A 231 -0.07 10.62 -13.96
CA LEU A 231 1.28 11.13 -13.68
C LEU A 231 1.28 12.13 -12.53
N THR A 232 2.41 12.22 -11.81
CA THR A 232 2.70 13.33 -10.90
C THR A 232 3.04 14.60 -11.67
N ASP A 233 2.91 15.76 -11.03
CA ASP A 233 3.27 17.04 -11.68
C ASP A 233 4.79 17.22 -11.83
N ARG A 234 5.56 16.60 -10.92
CA ARG A 234 7.03 16.62 -10.92
C ARG A 234 7.64 15.49 -11.75
N ARG A 235 8.88 15.71 -12.21
CA ARG A 235 9.71 14.65 -12.83
C ARG A 235 10.00 13.54 -11.82
N ALA A 236 10.09 12.31 -12.33
CA ALA A 236 10.42 11.15 -11.52
C ALA A 236 11.86 11.25 -11.00
N PRO A 237 12.11 10.95 -9.72
CA PRO A 237 13.47 10.86 -9.20
C PRO A 237 14.31 9.84 -9.94
N ALA A 238 15.63 10.05 -9.95
CA ALA A 238 16.61 9.07 -10.41
C ALA A 238 16.36 7.70 -9.73
N GLY A 239 16.47 6.62 -10.49
CA GLY A 239 16.20 5.26 -10.01
C GLY A 239 14.72 4.83 -9.99
N THR A 240 13.76 5.70 -10.32
CA THR A 240 12.35 5.27 -10.51
C THR A 240 12.28 4.26 -11.66
N PRO A 241 11.58 3.11 -11.53
CA PRO A 241 11.51 2.12 -12.61
C PRO A 241 10.96 2.72 -13.92
N ALA A 242 11.45 2.27 -15.08
CA ALA A 242 11.04 2.79 -16.38
C ALA A 242 9.51 2.70 -16.60
N ARG A 243 8.89 1.60 -16.15
CA ARG A 243 7.42 1.38 -16.19
C ARG A 243 6.61 2.40 -15.37
N ASP A 244 7.24 3.11 -14.45
CA ASP A 244 6.62 4.11 -13.59
C ASP A 244 7.00 5.54 -14.01
N ARG A 245 7.56 5.70 -15.22
CA ARG A 245 7.93 7.00 -15.80
C ARG A 245 7.26 7.19 -17.15
N CYS A 246 6.79 8.40 -17.41
CA CYS A 246 6.37 8.80 -18.75
C CYS A 246 7.61 8.93 -19.64
N PRO A 247 7.66 8.25 -20.79
CA PRO A 247 8.83 8.30 -21.68
C PRO A 247 9.04 9.68 -22.30
N ILE A 248 7.98 10.49 -22.42
CA ILE A 248 8.03 11.81 -23.05
C ILE A 248 8.37 12.90 -22.02
N SER A 249 7.62 12.98 -20.93
CA SER A 249 7.76 14.08 -19.95
C SER A 249 8.72 13.77 -18.80
N GLY A 250 9.12 12.51 -18.63
CA GLY A 250 9.91 12.04 -17.49
C GLY A 250 9.17 12.10 -16.14
N ARG A 251 7.88 12.43 -16.12
CA ARG A 251 7.06 12.47 -14.90
C ARG A 251 6.77 11.05 -14.39
N GLY A 252 6.66 10.91 -13.07
CA GLY A 252 6.43 9.62 -12.43
C GLY A 252 4.95 9.22 -12.39
N ARG A 253 4.64 7.94 -12.24
CA ARG A 253 3.29 7.43 -11.92
C ARG A 253 2.81 8.01 -10.59
N LEU A 254 1.55 8.44 -10.55
CA LEU A 254 0.92 8.91 -9.33
C LEU A 254 0.79 7.76 -8.32
N SER A 255 1.18 7.99 -7.06
CA SER A 255 1.08 6.96 -6.02
C SER A 255 -0.34 6.89 -5.43
N VAL A 256 -0.74 5.71 -4.97
CA VAL A 256 -2.04 5.49 -4.29
C VAL A 256 -2.24 6.48 -3.15
N ARG A 257 -1.23 6.61 -2.28
CA ARG A 257 -1.27 7.56 -1.16
C ARG A 257 -1.52 8.99 -1.64
N ARG A 258 -0.79 9.45 -2.67
CA ARG A 258 -0.98 10.82 -3.15
C ARG A 258 -2.35 11.01 -3.78
N ALA A 259 -2.87 10.01 -4.50
CA ALA A 259 -4.22 10.06 -5.06
C ALA A 259 -5.29 10.12 -3.95
N GLU A 260 -5.13 9.33 -2.88
CA GLU A 260 -6.00 9.36 -1.69
C GLU A 260 -5.94 10.72 -1.01
N ASP A 261 -4.74 11.28 -0.78
CA ASP A 261 -4.56 12.61 -0.18
C ASP A 261 -5.25 13.70 -1.03
N LEU A 262 -5.13 13.64 -2.35
CA LEU A 262 -5.77 14.58 -3.28
C LEU A 262 -7.30 14.50 -3.21
N LEU A 263 -7.86 13.28 -3.25
CA LEU A 263 -9.30 13.08 -3.13
C LEU A 263 -9.81 13.57 -1.77
N ALA A 264 -9.18 13.16 -0.68
CA ALA A 264 -9.59 13.52 0.67
C ALA A 264 -9.55 15.05 0.87
N THR A 265 -8.51 15.71 0.36
CA THR A 265 -8.38 17.17 0.44
C THR A 265 -9.47 17.88 -0.37
N ALA A 266 -9.68 17.48 -1.63
CA ALA A 266 -10.63 18.15 -2.51
C ALA A 266 -12.10 17.94 -2.11
N SER A 267 -12.41 16.77 -1.54
CA SER A 267 -13.77 16.41 -1.11
C SER A 267 -14.08 16.82 0.32
N ARG A 268 -13.10 17.31 1.09
CA ARG A 268 -13.31 17.72 2.49
C ARG A 268 -14.45 18.72 2.68
N PRO A 269 -14.58 19.77 1.85
CA PRO A 269 -15.69 20.72 1.96
C PRO A 269 -17.05 20.13 1.57
N LEU A 270 -17.06 18.97 0.91
CA LEU A 270 -18.26 18.26 0.44
C LEU A 270 -18.67 17.11 1.38
N ASP A 271 -17.89 16.89 2.44
CA ASP A 271 -18.09 15.83 3.41
C ASP A 271 -18.64 16.43 4.71
N PRO A 272 -19.87 16.13 5.13
CA PRO A 272 -20.46 16.70 6.34
C PRO A 272 -19.60 16.48 7.60
N ASP A 273 -18.91 15.34 7.67
CA ASP A 273 -17.99 15.02 8.78
C ASP A 273 -16.61 15.69 8.67
N GLY A 274 -16.34 16.41 7.57
CA GLY A 274 -15.06 17.07 7.31
C GLY A 274 -13.84 16.13 7.20
N ARG A 275 -14.07 14.82 7.02
CA ARG A 275 -13.01 13.80 6.96
C ARG A 275 -12.38 13.71 5.58
N GLY A 276 -13.17 13.98 4.55
CA GLY A 276 -12.77 13.77 3.16
C GLY A 276 -13.07 12.34 2.71
N TRP A 277 -13.29 12.19 1.41
CA TRP A 277 -13.73 10.95 0.80
C TRP A 277 -12.58 10.01 0.49
N THR A 278 -12.90 8.72 0.38
CA THR A 278 -11.97 7.67 -0.01
C THR A 278 -12.38 7.05 -1.34
N PHE A 279 -11.42 6.42 -2.03
CA PHE A 279 -11.72 5.64 -3.23
C PHE A 279 -12.70 4.48 -2.97
N GLY A 280 -12.66 3.90 -1.76
CA GLY A 280 -13.63 2.89 -1.35
C GLY A 280 -15.06 3.44 -1.32
N ARG A 281 -15.26 4.67 -0.82
CA ARG A 281 -16.56 5.37 -0.83
C ARG A 281 -17.03 5.64 -2.26
N LEU A 282 -16.15 6.13 -3.15
CA LEU A 282 -16.50 6.38 -4.56
C LEU A 282 -16.94 5.09 -5.29
N ARG A 283 -16.23 3.99 -5.06
CA ARG A 283 -16.60 2.68 -5.63
C ARG A 283 -17.93 2.17 -5.10
N ALA A 284 -18.15 2.30 -3.78
CA ALA A 284 -19.42 1.89 -3.18
C ALA A 284 -20.60 2.69 -3.75
N ALA A 285 -20.42 4.01 -3.90
CA ALA A 285 -21.39 4.91 -4.53
C ALA A 285 -21.77 4.45 -5.95
N GLY A 286 -20.78 4.11 -6.77
CA GLY A 286 -20.99 3.66 -8.14
C GLY A 286 -21.67 2.30 -8.29
N ARG A 287 -21.54 1.41 -7.30
CA ARG A 287 -22.28 0.13 -7.29
C ARG A 287 -23.75 0.27 -6.88
N SER A 288 -24.12 1.40 -6.29
CA SER A 288 -25.49 1.71 -5.88
C SER A 288 -26.26 2.54 -6.90
N THR A 289 -25.64 2.84 -8.06
CA THR A 289 -26.25 3.60 -9.17
C THR A 289 -26.59 2.66 -10.33
#